data_AF-A0A162DIF2-F1
#
_entry.id   AF-A0A162DIF2-F1
#
_cell.length_a   1.000
_cell.length_b   1.000
_cell.length_c   1.000
_cell.angle_alpha   90.00
_cell.angle_beta   90.00
_cell.angle_gamma   90.00
#
_symmetry.space_group_name_H-M   'P 1'
#
loop_
_entity.id
_entity.type
_entity.pdbx_description
1 polymer ?
#
loop_
_entity_poly.entity_id
_entity_poly.type
_entity_poly.pdbx_seq_one_letter_code
_entity_poly.pdbx_strand_id
1 'polypeptide(L)'
;MNNLTTTISFIVSRRILLIFFCLSYSNITYSQTKIDTSTASQYFTKGKELLNKRKTDSSLTYFEKALLIYETIGDQKKIIDCYDKISQNQQNNFDYDSALVTAKKGLVLRQELFEKEHPQIALSYTQIGHIHKDKDQYQKAISFYQKALKIQTKAFGNKDHRTADSYHHIGTIHHVLAQYDRALIYYQKSLEIRTKHFGKRHEKIAESYIDIGITHYHLGKDRQALAYYNKALKIREPIFGKHSPEVAFCYNHIGDIYTRIDYYGKALEYQKKGLDIMISIFGKNHPNSAFFYSSIAVTNRYKGFNNQALLFNNKALTILEKKLGPRHTRTSSLYNEIGIIYNKKGLYNRSLEYFQKSLKIKLKIYPEKHSYIGSNYNNIGLMHQKRGEYDRAITFYKKTLVNFIYTLGENHNAVARIYNNIANTYQAKKKYSIALKYYQKALKIRINTIGKYHSEISYTYLEIGNIHKINKEYNIALAYYQKALKIHKRVSGEDSYYICDTYNALASLFFEKKEYHKALELLKKSIKIRLVTDGEHHPRTAKSYNQLAKVYAKLNEHKKAIAHYNHAITANKNPS
;
A
#
# COMPACT_ATOMS: atom_id res chain seq x y z
N MET A 1 -78.29 72.71 -0.50
CA MET A 1 -78.04 71.74 -1.59
C MET A 1 -76.56 71.37 -1.59
N ASN A 2 -76.29 70.12 -1.23
CA ASN A 2 -75.25 69.21 -1.71
C ASN A 2 -73.78 69.65 -1.88
N ASN A 3 -72.97 69.02 -1.01
CA ASN A 3 -71.89 68.07 -1.32
C ASN A 3 -70.47 68.52 -1.73
N LEU A 4 -69.55 67.70 -1.19
CA LEU A 4 -68.17 67.38 -1.60
C LEU A 4 -67.05 68.31 -1.12
N THR A 5 -66.53 68.06 0.09
CA THR A 5 -65.07 68.16 0.37
C THR A 5 -64.71 67.49 1.69
N THR A 6 -64.48 66.17 1.71
CA THR A 6 -63.61 65.52 2.72
C THR A 6 -63.38 64.04 2.35
N THR A 7 -62.29 63.71 1.64
CA THR A 7 -61.68 62.35 1.61
C THR A 7 -60.37 62.24 0.79
N ILE A 8 -59.53 63.26 0.69
CA ILE A 8 -58.20 63.11 0.03
C ILE A 8 -57.14 63.88 0.82
N SER A 9 -56.58 63.27 1.86
CA SER A 9 -55.35 63.76 2.52
C SER A 9 -54.63 62.69 3.36
N PHE A 10 -55.34 61.67 3.88
CA PHE A 10 -54.75 60.71 4.81
C PHE A 10 -54.12 59.43 4.18
N ILE A 11 -54.27 59.20 2.87
CA ILE A 11 -53.80 57.96 2.20
C ILE A 11 -52.37 58.09 1.62
N VAL A 12 -51.92 59.31 1.29
CA VAL A 12 -50.61 59.55 0.66
C VAL A 12 -49.46 59.47 1.69
N SER A 13 -49.68 59.93 2.92
CA SER A 13 -48.70 59.88 4.02
C SER A 13 -48.35 58.43 4.44
N ARG A 14 -49.34 57.54 4.56
CA ARG A 14 -49.11 56.12 4.93
C ARG A 14 -48.36 55.34 3.85
N ARG A 15 -48.61 55.60 2.56
CA ARG A 15 -47.91 54.94 1.44
C ARG A 15 -46.45 55.39 1.35
N ILE A 16 -46.16 56.68 1.56
CA ILE A 16 -44.79 57.19 1.55
C ILE A 16 -43.99 56.66 2.76
N LEU A 17 -44.61 56.59 3.95
CA LEU A 17 -43.96 56.00 5.13
C LEU A 17 -43.68 54.50 4.94
N LEU A 18 -44.61 53.74 4.34
CA LEU A 18 -44.40 52.33 4.01
C LEU A 18 -43.29 52.13 2.97
N ILE A 19 -43.19 52.99 1.96
CA ILE A 19 -42.12 52.94 0.96
C ILE A 19 -40.77 53.29 1.60
N PHE A 20 -40.69 54.29 2.48
CA PHE A 20 -39.47 54.61 3.22
C PHE A 20 -39.07 53.51 4.21
N PHE A 21 -40.02 52.88 4.90
CA PHE A 21 -39.75 51.72 5.75
C PHE A 21 -39.29 50.51 4.91
N CYS A 22 -39.94 50.23 3.77
CA CYS A 22 -39.51 49.16 2.87
C CYS A 22 -38.12 49.43 2.26
N LEU A 23 -37.78 50.67 1.90
CA LEU A 23 -36.49 51.05 1.31
C LEU A 23 -35.36 51.10 2.36
N SER A 24 -35.64 51.55 3.58
CA SER A 24 -34.66 51.52 4.68
C SER A 24 -34.44 50.09 5.17
N TYR A 25 -35.50 49.30 5.31
CA TYR A 25 -35.40 47.88 5.67
C TYR A 25 -34.71 47.06 4.56
N SER A 26 -34.99 47.34 3.28
CA SER A 26 -34.29 46.68 2.15
C SER A 26 -32.82 47.06 2.07
N ASN A 27 -32.46 48.32 2.33
CA ASN A 27 -31.07 48.75 2.35
C ASN A 27 -30.30 48.22 3.57
N ILE A 28 -30.93 48.13 4.74
CA ILE A 28 -30.33 47.53 5.95
C ILE A 28 -30.12 46.02 5.73
N THR A 29 -31.11 45.31 5.22
CA THR A 29 -31.01 43.86 4.93
C THR A 29 -29.99 43.57 3.82
N TYR A 30 -29.90 44.41 2.79
CA TYR A 30 -28.88 44.31 1.74
C TYR A 30 -27.46 44.60 2.26
N SER A 31 -27.29 45.63 3.09
CA SER A 31 -25.99 45.94 3.72
C SER A 31 -25.55 44.81 4.66
N GLN A 32 -26.47 44.29 5.46
CA GLN A 32 -26.22 43.21 6.41
C GLN A 32 -25.83 41.90 5.69
N THR A 33 -26.59 41.49 4.67
CA THR A 33 -26.25 40.30 3.86
C THR A 33 -24.89 40.42 3.16
N LYS A 34 -24.50 41.63 2.71
CA LYS A 34 -23.17 41.88 2.14
C LYS A 34 -22.05 41.74 3.18
N ILE A 35 -22.26 42.24 4.40
CA ILE A 35 -21.31 42.10 5.53
C ILE A 35 -21.17 40.63 5.95
N ASP A 36 -22.29 39.92 6.07
CA ASP A 36 -22.30 38.50 6.47
C ASP A 36 -21.62 37.62 5.42
N THR A 37 -21.85 37.89 4.12
CA THR A 37 -21.17 37.18 3.02
C THR A 37 -19.65 37.43 3.03
N SER A 38 -19.23 38.66 3.33
CA SER A 38 -17.80 39.01 3.46
C SER A 38 -17.15 38.25 4.61
N THR A 39 -17.81 38.23 5.78
CA THR A 39 -17.34 37.54 6.99
C THR A 39 -17.22 36.02 6.76
N ALA A 40 -18.23 35.40 6.15
CA ALA A 40 -18.20 33.97 5.80
C ALA A 40 -17.05 33.64 4.84
N SER A 41 -16.78 34.50 3.86
CA SER A 41 -15.68 34.32 2.90
C SER A 41 -14.30 34.41 3.55
N GLN A 42 -14.15 35.30 4.55
CA GLN A 42 -12.93 35.39 5.35
C GLN A 42 -12.70 34.11 6.16
N TYR A 43 -13.74 33.57 6.82
CA TYR A 43 -13.64 32.31 7.53
C TYR A 43 -13.29 31.15 6.60
N PHE A 44 -13.95 31.04 5.45
CA PHE A 44 -13.67 30.00 4.46
C PHE A 44 -12.21 30.09 3.96
N THR A 45 -11.74 31.30 3.67
CA THR A 45 -10.35 31.54 3.23
C THR A 45 -9.35 31.17 4.32
N LYS A 46 -9.65 31.52 5.58
CA LYS A 46 -8.82 31.14 6.72
C LYS A 46 -8.76 29.63 6.93
N GLY A 47 -9.90 28.95 6.77
CA GLY A 47 -9.98 27.49 6.77
C GLY A 47 -9.03 26.87 5.75
N LYS A 48 -9.07 27.33 4.48
CA LYS A 48 -8.16 26.84 3.43
C LYS A 48 -6.69 27.06 3.79
N GLU A 49 -6.34 28.23 4.30
CA GLU A 49 -4.96 28.56 4.70
C GLU A 49 -4.45 27.59 5.77
N LEU A 50 -5.29 27.32 6.78
CA LEU A 50 -4.97 26.40 7.88
C LEU A 50 -4.88 24.95 7.40
N LEU A 51 -5.76 24.52 6.49
CA LEU A 51 -5.71 23.20 5.87
C LEU A 51 -4.40 22.99 5.11
N ASN A 52 -3.97 23.99 4.34
CA ASN A 52 -2.69 23.97 3.62
C ASN A 52 -1.49 23.88 4.58
N LYS A 53 -1.60 24.52 5.76
CA LYS A 53 -0.64 24.40 6.86
C LYS A 53 -0.78 23.12 7.70
N ARG A 54 -1.65 22.18 7.28
CA ARG A 54 -1.97 20.92 7.96
C ARG A 54 -2.48 21.09 9.40
N LYS A 55 -3.09 22.24 9.70
CA LYS A 55 -3.79 22.51 10.96
C LYS A 55 -5.25 22.13 10.79
N THR A 56 -5.51 20.83 10.65
CA THR A 56 -6.80 20.26 10.28
C THR A 56 -7.92 20.61 11.27
N ASP A 57 -7.70 20.48 12.58
CA ASP A 57 -8.72 20.79 13.59
C ASP A 57 -9.13 22.27 13.56
N SER A 58 -8.15 23.19 13.55
CA SER A 58 -8.44 24.62 13.44
C SER A 58 -9.13 24.94 12.12
N SER A 59 -8.65 24.37 11.02
CA SER A 59 -9.26 24.51 9.69
C SER A 59 -10.73 24.10 9.69
N LEU A 60 -11.07 23.01 10.39
CA LEU A 60 -12.43 22.47 10.47
C LEU A 60 -13.37 23.48 11.12
N THR A 61 -12.96 24.05 12.26
CA THR A 61 -13.72 25.09 12.97
C THR A 61 -14.00 26.31 12.08
N TYR A 62 -13.04 26.75 11.27
CA TYR A 62 -13.25 27.89 10.38
C TYR A 62 -14.22 27.57 9.23
N PHE A 63 -14.17 26.36 8.69
CA PHE A 63 -15.15 25.95 7.69
C PHE A 63 -16.57 25.80 8.27
N GLU A 64 -16.70 25.29 9.50
CA GLU A 64 -17.99 25.20 10.20
C GLU A 64 -18.60 26.58 10.50
N LYS A 65 -17.76 27.55 10.89
CA LYS A 65 -18.20 28.95 11.04
C LYS A 65 -18.68 29.57 9.74
N ALA A 66 -17.97 29.32 8.64
CA ALA A 66 -18.38 29.80 7.32
C ALA A 66 -19.69 29.14 6.88
N LEU A 67 -19.81 27.81 7.09
CA LEU A 67 -21.00 27.02 6.76
C LEU A 67 -22.25 27.59 7.44
N LEU A 68 -22.20 27.86 8.75
CA LEU A 68 -23.33 28.38 9.50
C LEU A 68 -23.87 29.70 8.91
N ILE A 69 -22.97 30.61 8.53
CA ILE A 69 -23.35 31.90 7.94
C ILE A 69 -23.93 31.68 6.53
N TYR A 70 -23.32 30.83 5.71
CA TYR A 70 -23.84 30.55 4.37
C TYR A 70 -25.19 29.82 4.39
N GLU A 71 -25.42 28.94 5.37
CA GLU A 71 -26.74 28.32 5.61
C GLU A 71 -27.79 29.37 5.98
N THR A 72 -27.43 30.36 6.80
CA THR A 72 -28.33 31.48 7.17
C THR A 72 -28.68 32.36 5.97
N ILE A 73 -27.72 32.61 5.09
CA ILE A 73 -27.90 33.42 3.87
C ILE A 73 -28.63 32.63 2.76
N GLY A 74 -28.58 31.29 2.81
CA GLY A 74 -29.17 30.42 1.78
C GLY A 74 -28.32 30.28 0.51
N ASP A 75 -27.03 30.60 0.54
CA ASP A 75 -26.13 30.43 -0.62
C ASP A 75 -25.72 28.95 -0.79
N GLN A 76 -26.55 28.19 -1.50
CA GLN A 76 -26.34 26.76 -1.73
C GLN A 76 -24.97 26.42 -2.32
N LYS A 77 -24.42 27.24 -3.22
CA LYS A 77 -23.11 26.97 -3.83
C LYS A 77 -22.00 27.07 -2.79
N LYS A 78 -22.06 28.07 -1.92
CA LYS A 78 -21.07 28.24 -0.84
C LYS A 78 -21.22 27.21 0.28
N ILE A 79 -22.45 26.78 0.57
CA ILE A 79 -22.72 25.66 1.48
C ILE A 79 -22.05 24.38 0.95
N ILE A 80 -22.20 24.08 -0.35
CA ILE A 80 -21.55 22.94 -1.00
C ILE A 80 -20.02 23.04 -0.90
N ASP A 81 -19.44 24.21 -1.19
CA ASP A 81 -17.99 24.45 -1.07
C ASP A 81 -17.50 24.17 0.38
N CYS A 82 -18.28 24.55 1.38
CA CYS A 82 -17.99 24.27 2.78
C CYS A 82 -18.06 22.77 3.07
N TYR A 83 -19.12 22.08 2.67
CA TYR A 83 -19.23 20.63 2.87
C TYR A 83 -18.08 19.85 2.23
N ASP A 84 -17.65 20.22 1.03
CA ASP A 84 -16.50 19.60 0.38
C ASP A 84 -15.23 19.73 1.22
N LYS A 85 -14.97 20.94 1.74
CA LYS A 85 -13.77 21.22 2.55
C LYS A 85 -13.82 20.61 3.93
N ILE A 86 -14.98 20.62 4.58
CA ILE A 86 -15.23 19.95 5.87
C ILE A 86 -15.01 18.44 5.70
N SER A 87 -15.61 17.84 4.66
CA SER A 87 -15.45 16.40 4.38
C SER A 87 -13.99 16.03 4.09
N GLN A 88 -13.30 16.82 3.25
CA GLN A 88 -11.86 16.64 2.99
C GLN A 88 -11.04 16.71 4.28
N ASN A 89 -11.38 17.63 5.18
CA ASN A 89 -10.67 17.83 6.44
C ASN A 89 -10.92 16.66 7.41
N GLN A 90 -12.18 16.25 7.58
CA GLN A 90 -12.57 15.06 8.35
C GLN A 90 -11.86 13.80 7.83
N GLN A 91 -11.78 13.62 6.50
CA GLN A 91 -11.05 12.53 5.88
C GLN A 91 -9.54 12.57 6.21
N ASN A 92 -8.91 13.76 6.12
CA ASN A 92 -7.50 13.94 6.50
C ASN A 92 -7.25 13.66 7.99
N ASN A 93 -8.26 13.88 8.83
CA ASN A 93 -8.26 13.55 10.26
C ASN A 93 -8.64 12.10 10.56
N PHE A 94 -8.82 11.26 9.54
CA PHE A 94 -9.23 9.85 9.67
C PHE A 94 -10.64 9.66 10.26
N ASP A 95 -11.45 10.73 10.36
CA ASP A 95 -12.86 10.66 10.71
C ASP A 95 -13.70 10.36 9.46
N TYR A 96 -13.58 9.13 8.99
CA TYR A 96 -14.17 8.72 7.72
C TYR A 96 -15.70 8.60 7.76
N ASP A 97 -16.30 8.41 8.94
CA ASP A 97 -17.74 8.32 9.09
C ASP A 97 -18.36 9.71 8.96
N SER A 98 -17.84 10.71 9.68
CA SER A 98 -18.28 12.10 9.52
C SER A 98 -17.97 12.62 8.12
N ALA A 99 -16.79 12.33 7.58
CA ALA A 99 -16.42 12.73 6.21
C ALA A 99 -17.45 12.22 5.18
N LEU A 100 -17.92 10.98 5.33
CA LEU A 100 -18.90 10.38 4.43
C LEU A 100 -20.28 11.01 4.59
N VAL A 101 -20.70 11.32 5.81
CA VAL A 101 -21.98 12.02 6.08
C VAL A 101 -21.94 13.41 5.44
N THR A 102 -20.88 14.18 5.68
CA THR A 102 -20.71 15.53 5.12
C THR A 102 -20.65 15.51 3.59
N ALA A 103 -19.90 14.59 2.98
CA ALA A 103 -19.84 14.45 1.53
C ALA A 103 -21.21 14.13 0.91
N LYS A 104 -22.03 13.32 1.60
CA LYS A 104 -23.40 13.02 1.16
C LYS A 104 -24.34 14.22 1.26
N LYS A 105 -24.20 15.07 2.29
CA LYS A 105 -24.97 16.33 2.36
C LYS A 105 -24.65 17.23 1.15
N GLY A 106 -23.37 17.41 0.83
CA GLY A 106 -22.94 18.16 -0.35
C GLY A 106 -23.38 17.53 -1.68
N LEU A 107 -23.50 16.21 -1.75
CA LEU A 107 -24.06 15.51 -2.90
C LEU A 107 -25.57 15.81 -3.07
N VAL A 108 -26.35 15.75 -1.99
CA VAL A 108 -27.81 16.00 -2.04
C VAL A 108 -28.09 17.41 -2.56
N LEU A 109 -27.42 18.43 -2.01
CA LEU A 109 -27.59 19.81 -2.47
C LEU A 109 -27.22 19.99 -3.95
N ARG A 110 -26.19 19.30 -4.44
CA ARG A 110 -25.86 19.32 -5.88
C ARG A 110 -26.91 18.64 -6.75
N GLN A 111 -27.57 17.60 -6.26
CA GLN A 111 -28.64 16.92 -6.97
C GLN A 111 -29.93 17.75 -7.03
N GLU A 112 -30.13 18.65 -6.06
CA GLU A 112 -31.22 19.63 -6.06
C GLU A 112 -30.91 20.82 -6.96
N LEU A 113 -29.67 21.34 -6.93
CA LEU A 113 -29.26 22.54 -7.66
C LEU A 113 -28.99 22.27 -9.15
N PHE A 114 -28.58 21.06 -9.52
CA PHE A 114 -28.15 20.73 -10.87
C PHE A 114 -28.92 19.54 -11.44
N GLU A 115 -29.01 19.48 -12.78
CA GLU A 115 -29.54 18.32 -13.49
C GLU A 115 -28.76 17.04 -13.16
N LYS A 116 -29.43 15.88 -13.27
CA LYS A 116 -28.92 14.57 -12.83
C LYS A 116 -27.55 14.17 -13.37
N GLU A 117 -27.13 14.72 -14.51
CA GLU A 117 -25.86 14.41 -15.17
C GLU A 117 -24.89 15.59 -15.20
N HIS A 118 -25.08 16.55 -14.28
CA HIS A 118 -24.20 17.69 -14.17
C HIS A 118 -22.81 17.29 -13.60
N PRO A 119 -21.69 17.81 -14.15
CA PRO A 119 -20.33 17.46 -13.72
C PRO A 119 -20.02 17.64 -12.23
N GLN A 120 -20.70 18.57 -11.55
CA GLN A 120 -20.52 18.77 -10.11
C GLN A 120 -20.95 17.54 -9.29
N ILE A 121 -21.95 16.79 -9.76
CA ILE A 121 -22.38 15.53 -9.11
C ILE A 121 -21.26 14.47 -9.23
N ALA A 122 -20.53 14.46 -10.34
CA ALA A 122 -19.38 13.55 -10.51
C ALA A 122 -18.23 13.84 -9.52
N LEU A 123 -18.02 15.11 -9.14
CA LEU A 123 -17.04 15.48 -8.12
C LEU A 123 -17.41 14.90 -6.76
N SER A 124 -18.69 14.98 -6.37
CA SER A 124 -19.16 14.36 -5.12
C SER A 124 -19.01 12.86 -5.12
N TYR A 125 -19.35 12.18 -6.22
CA TYR A 125 -19.10 10.75 -6.34
C TYR A 125 -17.62 10.40 -6.25
N THR A 126 -16.74 11.21 -6.84
CA THR A 126 -15.29 11.02 -6.73
C THR A 126 -14.83 11.14 -5.27
N GLN A 127 -15.27 12.18 -4.54
CA GLN A 127 -14.94 12.38 -3.13
C GLN A 127 -15.43 11.24 -2.24
N ILE A 128 -16.68 10.81 -2.42
CA ILE A 128 -17.24 9.66 -1.70
C ILE A 128 -16.45 8.38 -2.04
N GLY A 129 -16.03 8.23 -3.29
CA GLY A 129 -15.13 7.16 -3.73
C GLY A 129 -13.79 7.17 -3.00
N HIS A 130 -13.17 8.35 -2.81
CA HIS A 130 -11.92 8.49 -2.06
C HIS A 130 -12.09 8.09 -0.59
N ILE A 131 -13.17 8.52 0.07
CA ILE A 131 -13.46 8.15 1.46
C ILE A 131 -13.66 6.63 1.58
N HIS A 132 -14.40 6.01 0.67
CA HIS A 132 -14.56 4.54 0.67
C HIS A 132 -13.24 3.82 0.44
N LYS A 133 -12.36 4.34 -0.43
CA LYS A 133 -11.01 3.79 -0.62
C LYS A 133 -10.19 3.83 0.67
N ASP A 134 -10.18 4.95 1.39
CA ASP A 134 -9.39 5.11 2.62
C ASP A 134 -9.95 4.29 3.81
N LYS A 135 -11.22 3.85 3.72
CA LYS A 135 -11.84 2.86 4.62
C LYS A 135 -11.60 1.40 4.20
N ASP A 136 -10.82 1.16 3.14
CA ASP A 136 -10.65 -0.14 2.49
C ASP A 136 -11.96 -0.77 1.97
N GLN A 137 -12.98 0.05 1.65
CA GLN A 137 -14.24 -0.38 1.05
C GLN A 137 -14.15 -0.30 -0.48
N TYR A 138 -13.21 -1.03 -1.06
CA TYR A 138 -12.80 -0.89 -2.45
C TYR A 138 -13.91 -1.11 -3.48
N GLN A 139 -14.84 -2.04 -3.24
CA GLN A 139 -15.97 -2.26 -4.17
C GLN A 139 -16.94 -1.07 -4.19
N LYS A 140 -17.17 -0.43 -3.04
CA LYS A 140 -17.96 0.80 -2.97
C LYS A 140 -17.24 1.94 -3.67
N ALA A 141 -15.93 2.07 -3.45
CA ALA A 141 -15.11 3.06 -4.13
C ALA A 141 -15.20 2.93 -5.67
N ILE A 142 -15.05 1.72 -6.21
CA ILE A 142 -15.23 1.44 -7.66
C ILE A 142 -16.61 1.87 -8.14
N SER A 143 -17.68 1.49 -7.43
CA SER A 143 -19.06 1.86 -7.81
C SER A 143 -19.23 3.38 -7.91
N PHE A 144 -18.68 4.14 -6.96
CA PHE A 144 -18.74 5.60 -6.99
C PHE A 144 -17.88 6.22 -8.09
N TYR A 145 -16.66 5.72 -8.33
CA TYR A 145 -15.86 6.19 -9.48
C TYR A 145 -16.51 5.84 -10.82
N GLN A 146 -17.21 4.72 -10.94
CA GLN A 146 -17.97 4.38 -12.15
C GLN A 146 -19.16 5.32 -12.38
N LYS A 147 -19.86 5.74 -11.31
CA LYS A 147 -20.89 6.77 -11.41
C LYS A 147 -20.30 8.12 -11.87
N ALA A 148 -19.17 8.53 -11.29
CA ALA A 148 -18.46 9.74 -11.71
C ALA A 148 -18.01 9.65 -13.18
N LEU A 149 -17.43 8.52 -13.58
CA LEU A 149 -16.99 8.25 -14.95
C LEU A 149 -18.15 8.36 -15.95
N LYS A 150 -19.32 7.78 -15.63
CA LYS A 150 -20.51 7.83 -16.49
C LYS A 150 -20.93 9.27 -16.76
N ILE A 151 -21.03 10.08 -15.70
CA ILE A 151 -21.42 11.49 -15.80
C ILE A 151 -20.38 12.28 -16.60
N GLN A 152 -19.09 12.16 -16.28
CA GLN A 152 -18.02 12.88 -16.97
C GLN A 152 -17.91 12.51 -18.45
N THR A 153 -18.08 11.22 -18.77
CA THR A 153 -18.07 10.76 -20.17
C THR A 153 -19.21 11.38 -20.97
N LYS A 154 -20.40 11.54 -20.37
CA LYS A 154 -21.53 12.16 -21.06
C LYS A 154 -21.38 13.67 -21.19
N ALA A 155 -20.91 14.34 -20.12
CA ALA A 155 -20.79 15.79 -20.11
C ALA A 155 -19.61 16.33 -20.94
N PHE A 156 -18.50 15.59 -21.01
CA PHE A 156 -17.25 16.07 -21.63
C PHE A 156 -16.71 15.17 -22.73
N GLY A 157 -17.28 13.98 -22.91
CA GLY A 157 -16.78 12.97 -23.84
C GLY A 157 -15.70 12.06 -23.26
N ASN A 158 -15.33 11.05 -24.04
CA ASN A 158 -14.36 10.02 -23.66
C ASN A 158 -12.88 10.45 -23.78
N LYS A 159 -12.61 11.65 -24.32
CA LYS A 159 -11.27 12.21 -24.53
C LYS A 159 -10.94 13.37 -23.60
N ASP A 160 -11.81 13.67 -22.63
CA ASP A 160 -11.58 14.74 -21.64
C ASP A 160 -10.71 14.28 -20.46
N HIS A 161 -9.88 15.18 -19.92
CA HIS A 161 -8.98 14.84 -18.82
C HIS A 161 -9.70 14.42 -17.53
N ARG A 162 -10.92 14.91 -17.27
CA ARG A 162 -11.72 14.52 -16.09
C ARG A 162 -12.17 13.07 -16.18
N THR A 163 -12.53 12.62 -17.38
CA THR A 163 -12.79 11.20 -17.68
C THR A 163 -11.53 10.37 -17.44
N ALA A 164 -10.36 10.90 -17.81
CA ALA A 164 -9.07 10.24 -17.54
C ALA A 164 -8.77 10.10 -16.04
N ASP A 165 -9.14 11.08 -15.22
CA ASP A 165 -8.98 11.01 -13.76
C ASP A 165 -9.85 9.90 -13.14
N SER A 166 -11.08 9.72 -13.63
CA SER A 166 -11.92 8.60 -13.20
C SER A 166 -11.34 7.23 -13.57
N TYR A 167 -10.82 7.08 -14.80
CA TYR A 167 -10.09 5.84 -15.16
C TYR A 167 -8.88 5.62 -14.27
N HIS A 168 -8.13 6.68 -13.95
CA HIS A 168 -6.99 6.60 -13.05
C HIS A 168 -7.38 6.09 -11.66
N HIS A 169 -8.43 6.66 -11.06
CA HIS A 169 -8.92 6.23 -9.75
C HIS A 169 -9.36 4.76 -9.74
N ILE A 170 -10.06 4.31 -10.78
CA ILE A 170 -10.46 2.90 -10.93
C ILE A 170 -9.22 2.00 -11.05
N GLY A 171 -8.22 2.43 -11.82
CA GLY A 171 -6.92 1.76 -11.93
C GLY A 171 -6.23 1.58 -10.57
N THR A 172 -6.25 2.62 -9.73
CA THR A 172 -5.70 2.58 -8.36
C THR A 172 -6.40 1.58 -7.47
N ILE A 173 -7.73 1.42 -7.57
CA ILE A 173 -8.41 0.38 -6.80
C ILE A 173 -8.04 -1.03 -7.30
N HIS A 174 -7.99 -1.24 -8.62
CA HIS A 174 -7.54 -2.52 -9.17
C HIS A 174 -6.10 -2.85 -8.77
N HIS A 175 -5.23 -1.84 -8.68
CA HIS A 175 -3.86 -2.00 -8.20
C HIS A 175 -3.84 -2.53 -6.75
N VAL A 176 -4.59 -1.89 -5.85
CA VAL A 176 -4.67 -2.28 -4.42
C VAL A 176 -5.25 -3.69 -4.25
N LEU A 177 -6.19 -4.08 -5.10
CA LEU A 177 -6.76 -5.43 -5.15
C LEU A 177 -5.82 -6.47 -5.81
N ALA A 178 -4.57 -6.11 -6.11
CA ALA A 178 -3.58 -6.90 -6.84
C ALA A 178 -4.05 -7.38 -8.23
N GLN A 179 -5.02 -6.69 -8.84
CA GLN A 179 -5.50 -6.92 -10.20
C GLN A 179 -4.65 -6.09 -11.19
N TYR A 180 -3.35 -6.34 -11.18
CA TYR A 180 -2.37 -5.47 -11.83
C TYR A 180 -2.58 -5.30 -13.34
N ASP A 181 -2.95 -6.37 -14.06
CA ASP A 181 -3.23 -6.27 -15.50
C ASP A 181 -4.43 -5.35 -15.79
N ARG A 182 -5.48 -5.42 -14.97
CA ARG A 182 -6.63 -4.51 -15.06
C ARG A 182 -6.21 -3.08 -14.70
N ALA A 183 -5.42 -2.90 -13.66
CA ALA A 183 -4.90 -1.60 -13.27
C ALA A 183 -4.11 -0.94 -14.42
N LEU A 184 -3.21 -1.69 -15.07
CA LEU A 184 -2.45 -1.22 -16.23
C LEU A 184 -3.35 -0.81 -17.40
N ILE A 185 -4.42 -1.56 -17.70
CA ILE A 185 -5.40 -1.18 -18.74
C ILE A 185 -6.01 0.19 -18.43
N TYR A 186 -6.47 0.41 -17.20
CA TYR A 186 -7.09 1.67 -16.79
C TYR A 186 -6.09 2.83 -16.74
N TYR A 187 -4.88 2.60 -16.23
CA TYR A 187 -3.82 3.60 -16.24
C TYR A 187 -3.38 3.96 -17.66
N GLN A 188 -3.30 3.00 -18.57
CA GLN A 188 -2.95 3.25 -19.96
C GLN A 188 -4.02 4.08 -20.68
N LYS A 189 -5.31 3.78 -20.45
CA LYS A 189 -6.42 4.61 -20.97
C LYS A 189 -6.34 6.05 -20.44
N SER A 190 -6.13 6.21 -19.14
CA SER A 190 -5.96 7.52 -18.52
C SER A 190 -4.75 8.28 -19.10
N LEU A 191 -3.62 7.61 -19.23
CA LEU A 191 -2.37 8.16 -19.78
C LEU A 191 -2.56 8.62 -21.24
N GLU A 192 -3.24 7.82 -22.07
CA GLU A 192 -3.50 8.17 -23.47
C GLU A 192 -4.31 9.46 -23.57
N ILE A 193 -5.41 9.57 -22.81
CA ILE A 193 -6.27 10.75 -22.79
C ILE A 193 -5.50 11.98 -22.27
N ARG A 194 -4.80 11.85 -21.14
CA ARG A 194 -3.96 12.92 -20.57
C ARG A 194 -2.88 13.38 -21.55
N THR A 195 -2.28 12.46 -22.31
CA THR A 195 -1.26 12.78 -23.31
C THR A 195 -1.84 13.56 -24.50
N LYS A 196 -3.04 13.19 -24.96
CA LYS A 196 -3.74 13.92 -26.03
C LYS A 196 -4.19 15.32 -25.59
N HIS A 197 -4.65 15.46 -24.35
CA HIS A 197 -5.18 16.73 -23.84
C HIS A 197 -4.09 17.72 -23.41
N PHE A 198 -3.10 17.27 -22.62
CA PHE A 198 -2.07 18.13 -22.05
C PHE A 198 -0.73 18.12 -22.81
N GLY A 199 -0.57 17.23 -23.80
CA GLY A 199 0.71 16.99 -24.46
C GLY A 199 1.72 16.23 -23.58
N LYS A 200 2.83 15.77 -24.16
CA LYS A 200 3.75 14.76 -23.53
C LYS A 200 4.54 15.23 -22.30
N ARG A 201 4.53 16.53 -21.95
CA ARG A 201 5.38 17.12 -20.90
C ARG A 201 4.57 17.70 -19.73
N HIS A 202 3.41 17.13 -19.42
CA HIS A 202 2.57 17.58 -18.31
C HIS A 202 2.77 16.76 -17.03
N GLU A 203 2.61 17.35 -15.85
CA GLU A 203 2.78 16.67 -14.55
C GLU A 203 1.89 15.42 -14.39
N LYS A 204 0.66 15.46 -14.91
CA LYS A 204 -0.31 14.34 -14.90
C LYS A 204 0.20 13.11 -15.66
N ILE A 205 1.10 13.29 -16.63
CA ILE A 205 1.74 12.19 -17.35
C ILE A 205 2.84 11.56 -16.49
N ALA A 206 3.60 12.38 -15.76
CA ALA A 206 4.58 11.87 -14.80
C ALA A 206 3.90 11.08 -13.67
N GLU A 207 2.76 11.55 -13.14
CA GLU A 207 1.93 10.78 -12.20
C GLU A 207 1.53 9.41 -12.79
N SER A 208 0.93 9.41 -13.99
CA SER A 208 0.56 8.17 -14.67
C SER A 208 1.73 7.20 -14.85
N TYR A 209 2.93 7.70 -15.21
CA TYR A 209 4.12 6.87 -15.32
C TYR A 209 4.58 6.32 -13.98
N ILE A 210 4.46 7.07 -12.88
CA ILE A 210 4.80 6.56 -11.55
C ILE A 210 3.87 5.42 -11.16
N ASP A 211 2.56 5.55 -11.34
CA ASP A 211 1.61 4.50 -10.95
C ASP A 211 1.70 3.24 -11.83
N ILE A 212 1.99 3.42 -13.12
CA ILE A 212 2.35 2.31 -14.01
C ILE A 212 3.66 1.66 -13.55
N GLY A 213 4.66 2.46 -13.18
CA GLY A 213 5.95 1.98 -12.65
C GLY A 213 5.78 1.18 -11.35
N ILE A 214 4.98 1.67 -10.40
CA ILE A 214 4.62 0.98 -9.15
C ILE A 214 3.89 -0.33 -9.45
N THR A 215 3.01 -0.35 -10.46
CA THR A 215 2.32 -1.58 -10.87
C THR A 215 3.28 -2.61 -11.46
N HIS A 216 4.23 -2.20 -12.30
CA HIS A 216 5.29 -3.08 -12.80
C HIS A 216 6.22 -3.57 -11.69
N TYR A 217 6.52 -2.72 -10.71
CA TYR A 217 7.24 -3.11 -9.50
C TYR A 217 6.46 -4.21 -8.78
N HIS A 218 5.17 -4.07 -8.50
CA HIS A 218 4.43 -5.15 -7.82
C HIS A 218 4.27 -6.44 -8.65
N LEU A 219 4.37 -6.35 -9.98
CA LEU A 219 4.45 -7.51 -10.89
C LEU A 219 5.84 -8.19 -10.94
N GLY A 220 6.86 -7.65 -10.27
CA GLY A 220 8.25 -8.13 -10.36
C GLY A 220 8.93 -7.81 -11.70
N LYS A 221 8.35 -6.91 -12.50
CA LYS A 221 8.90 -6.48 -13.80
C LYS A 221 9.82 -5.27 -13.60
N ASP A 222 10.92 -5.47 -12.88
CA ASP A 222 11.77 -4.39 -12.35
C ASP A 222 12.37 -3.49 -13.45
N ARG A 223 12.77 -4.06 -14.60
CA ARG A 223 13.26 -3.28 -15.75
C ARG A 223 12.19 -2.32 -16.30
N GLN A 224 10.94 -2.77 -16.38
CA GLN A 224 9.84 -1.93 -16.85
C GLN A 224 9.51 -0.84 -15.84
N ALA A 225 9.48 -1.17 -14.54
CA ALA A 225 9.29 -0.20 -13.47
C ALA A 225 10.34 0.92 -13.52
N LEU A 226 11.63 0.55 -13.64
CA LEU A 226 12.73 1.50 -13.78
C LEU A 226 12.58 2.40 -15.02
N ALA A 227 12.17 1.83 -16.16
CA ALA A 227 11.95 2.61 -17.38
C ALA A 227 10.85 3.67 -17.19
N TYR A 228 9.75 3.33 -16.53
CA TYR A 228 8.67 4.27 -16.25
C TYR A 228 9.05 5.35 -15.24
N TYR A 229 9.79 5.00 -14.17
CA TYR A 229 10.29 6.01 -13.24
C TYR A 229 11.26 7.00 -13.90
N ASN A 230 12.11 6.54 -14.82
CA ASN A 230 12.96 7.42 -15.61
C ASN A 230 12.17 8.32 -16.56
N LYS A 231 11.09 7.81 -17.17
CA LYS A 231 10.16 8.64 -17.97
C LYS A 231 9.51 9.73 -17.12
N ALA A 232 9.06 9.41 -15.90
CA ALA A 232 8.50 10.38 -14.98
C ALA A 232 9.54 11.43 -14.55
N LEU A 233 10.77 11.00 -14.23
CA LEU A 233 11.89 11.88 -13.88
C LEU A 233 12.18 12.89 -15.01
N LYS A 234 12.26 12.41 -16.26
CA LYS A 234 12.52 13.26 -17.45
C LYS A 234 11.44 14.34 -17.67
N ILE A 235 10.22 14.12 -17.18
CA ILE A 235 9.14 15.10 -17.23
C ILE A 235 9.22 16.05 -16.02
N ARG A 236 9.47 15.53 -14.82
CA ARG A 236 9.46 16.32 -13.58
C ARG A 236 10.64 17.28 -13.46
N GLU A 237 11.84 16.87 -13.88
CA GLU A 237 13.04 17.72 -13.80
C GLU A 237 12.86 19.10 -14.47
N PRO A 238 12.38 19.22 -15.72
CA PRO A 238 12.17 20.52 -16.34
C PRO A 238 10.95 21.30 -15.81
N ILE A 239 9.94 20.64 -15.25
CA ILE A 239 8.72 21.30 -14.75
C ILE A 239 8.96 21.90 -13.36
N PHE A 240 9.53 21.11 -12.45
CA PHE A 240 9.66 21.47 -11.04
C PHE A 240 11.09 21.92 -10.67
N GLY A 241 12.07 21.68 -11.55
CA GLY A 241 13.48 21.92 -11.31
C GLY A 241 14.20 20.69 -10.73
N LYS A 242 15.50 20.56 -11.01
CA LYS A 242 16.33 19.41 -10.58
C LYS A 242 16.42 19.25 -9.05
N HIS A 243 16.20 20.31 -8.29
CA HIS A 243 16.25 20.32 -6.83
C HIS A 243 14.86 20.37 -6.19
N SER A 244 13.83 19.83 -6.86
CA SER A 244 12.46 19.80 -6.33
C SER A 244 12.14 18.52 -5.53
N PRO A 245 11.14 18.56 -4.62
CA PRO A 245 10.64 17.36 -3.95
C PRO A 245 10.15 16.27 -4.92
N GLU A 246 9.51 16.65 -6.02
CA GLU A 246 8.95 15.74 -7.03
C GLU A 246 10.04 14.93 -7.72
N VAL A 247 11.19 15.54 -8.00
CA VAL A 247 12.39 14.89 -8.54
C VAL A 247 13.03 13.96 -7.50
N ALA A 248 13.15 14.42 -6.25
CA ALA A 248 13.69 13.60 -5.17
C ALA A 248 12.88 12.30 -4.96
N PHE A 249 11.55 12.34 -5.06
CA PHE A 249 10.73 11.13 -4.98
C PHE A 249 10.95 10.18 -6.17
N CYS A 250 11.21 10.69 -7.38
CA CYS A 250 11.60 9.84 -8.51
C CYS A 250 12.94 9.12 -8.24
N TYR A 251 13.94 9.82 -7.67
CA TYR A 251 15.17 9.17 -7.26
C TYR A 251 14.93 8.10 -6.20
N ASN A 252 14.02 8.32 -5.25
CA ASN A 252 13.67 7.28 -4.29
C ASN A 252 13.10 6.03 -4.95
N HIS A 253 12.14 6.18 -5.86
CA HIS A 253 11.55 5.05 -6.59
C HIS A 253 12.59 4.28 -7.43
N ILE A 254 13.51 4.99 -8.08
CA ILE A 254 14.64 4.39 -8.80
C ILE A 254 15.55 3.63 -7.83
N GLY A 255 15.85 4.22 -6.67
CA GLY A 255 16.60 3.58 -5.59
C GLY A 255 15.94 2.30 -5.09
N ASP A 256 14.61 2.30 -4.91
CA ASP A 256 13.85 1.12 -4.48
C ASP A 256 13.96 -0.03 -5.50
N ILE A 257 13.98 0.27 -6.81
CA ILE A 257 14.25 -0.74 -7.83
C ILE A 257 15.65 -1.32 -7.65
N TYR A 258 16.67 -0.47 -7.56
CA TYR A 258 18.05 -0.94 -7.39
C TYR A 258 18.25 -1.75 -6.11
N THR A 259 17.55 -1.40 -5.01
CA THR A 259 17.55 -2.19 -3.78
C THR A 259 16.98 -3.58 -4.01
N ARG A 260 15.88 -3.70 -4.76
CA ARG A 260 15.24 -4.99 -5.02
C ARG A 260 16.08 -5.90 -5.91
N ILE A 261 16.77 -5.35 -6.91
CA ILE A 261 17.65 -6.12 -7.79
C ILE A 261 19.06 -6.31 -7.22
N ASP A 262 19.25 -5.99 -5.93
CA ASP A 262 20.49 -6.15 -5.15
C ASP A 262 21.69 -5.26 -5.57
N TYR A 263 21.44 -4.21 -6.36
CA TYR A 263 22.44 -3.18 -6.71
C TYR A 263 22.49 -2.08 -5.63
N TYR A 264 22.82 -2.46 -4.40
CA TYR A 264 22.69 -1.60 -3.22
C TYR A 264 23.51 -0.31 -3.28
N GLY A 265 24.69 -0.31 -3.92
CA GLY A 265 25.50 0.89 -4.07
C GLY A 265 24.79 1.98 -4.88
N LYS A 266 24.22 1.59 -6.02
CA LYS A 266 23.44 2.49 -6.88
C LYS A 266 22.12 2.91 -6.21
N ALA A 267 21.48 2.01 -5.47
CA ALA A 267 20.30 2.36 -4.69
C ALA A 267 20.57 3.49 -3.68
N LEU A 268 21.64 3.36 -2.90
CA LEU A 268 22.06 4.36 -1.92
C LEU A 268 22.46 5.68 -2.57
N GLU A 269 23.10 5.65 -3.76
CA GLU A 269 23.43 6.85 -4.52
C GLU A 269 22.17 7.67 -4.85
N TYR A 270 21.14 7.04 -5.45
CA TYR A 270 19.89 7.71 -5.80
C TYR A 270 19.11 8.18 -4.55
N GLN A 271 19.02 7.33 -3.53
CA GLN A 271 18.34 7.70 -2.28
C GLN A 271 19.05 8.86 -1.56
N LYS A 272 20.38 8.93 -1.62
CA LYS A 272 21.16 10.05 -1.09
C LYS A 272 20.92 11.33 -1.89
N LYS A 273 20.90 11.29 -3.23
CA LYS A 273 20.53 12.45 -4.06
C LYS A 273 19.17 13.02 -3.65
N GLY A 274 18.16 12.16 -3.47
CA GLY A 274 16.84 12.59 -3.01
C GLY A 274 16.84 13.14 -1.58
N LEU A 275 17.61 12.53 -0.67
CA LEU A 275 17.77 13.03 0.70
C LEU A 275 18.40 14.42 0.71
N ASP A 276 19.47 14.65 -0.05
CA ASP A 276 20.19 15.92 -0.10
C ASP A 276 19.28 17.04 -0.59
N ILE A 277 18.44 16.77 -1.60
CA ILE A 277 17.38 17.69 -2.05
C ILE A 277 16.41 18.00 -0.91
N MET A 278 15.85 17.00 -0.23
CA MET A 278 14.90 17.23 0.86
C MET A 278 15.52 18.00 2.04
N ILE A 279 16.80 17.75 2.35
CA ILE A 279 17.54 18.49 3.36
C ILE A 279 17.73 19.95 2.94
N SER A 280 18.07 20.22 1.68
CA SER A 280 18.26 21.59 1.20
C SER A 280 16.98 22.43 1.27
N ILE A 281 15.81 21.84 0.98
CA ILE A 281 14.52 22.56 0.97
C ILE A 281 13.92 22.68 2.37
N PHE A 282 13.91 21.59 3.13
CA PHE A 282 13.15 21.51 4.38
C PHE A 282 14.02 21.40 5.64
N GLY A 283 15.32 21.17 5.48
CA GLY A 283 16.25 20.92 6.58
C GLY A 283 16.31 19.45 7.01
N LYS A 284 17.39 19.10 7.74
CA LYS A 284 17.69 17.73 8.20
C LYS A 284 16.67 17.14 9.17
N ASN A 285 15.87 17.97 9.84
CA ASN A 285 14.92 17.60 10.89
C ASN A 285 13.45 17.75 10.44
N HIS A 286 13.18 17.65 9.13
CA HIS A 286 11.84 17.70 8.58
C HIS A 286 11.27 16.31 8.32
N PRO A 287 9.94 16.09 8.43
CA PRO A 287 9.32 14.82 8.10
C PRO A 287 9.66 14.30 6.69
N ASN A 288 9.79 15.15 5.67
CA ASN A 288 10.18 14.67 4.34
C ASN A 288 11.61 14.12 4.31
N SER A 289 12.56 14.73 5.01
CA SER A 289 13.92 14.20 5.17
C SER A 289 13.92 12.87 5.94
N ALA A 290 13.04 12.73 6.95
CA ALA A 290 12.85 11.47 7.69
C ALA A 290 12.37 10.30 6.81
N PHE A 291 11.57 10.57 5.77
CA PHE A 291 11.18 9.55 4.81
C PHE A 291 12.40 8.94 4.10
N PHE A 292 13.33 9.79 3.65
CA PHE A 292 14.53 9.34 2.94
C PHE A 292 15.52 8.62 3.87
N TYR A 293 15.66 9.04 5.12
CA TYR A 293 16.41 8.25 6.10
C TYR A 293 15.83 6.84 6.25
N SER A 294 14.50 6.72 6.31
CA SER A 294 13.86 5.39 6.37
C SER A 294 14.06 4.57 5.10
N SER A 295 14.02 5.19 3.93
CA SER A 295 14.32 4.52 2.65
C SER A 295 15.74 3.96 2.61
N ILE A 296 16.73 4.75 3.02
CA ILE A 296 18.12 4.32 3.17
C ILE A 296 18.25 3.18 4.21
N ALA A 297 17.47 3.24 5.30
CA ALA A 297 17.42 2.18 6.29
C ALA A 297 16.91 0.85 5.69
N VAL A 298 15.88 0.90 4.84
CA VAL A 298 15.37 -0.27 4.13
C VAL A 298 16.47 -0.87 3.25
N THR A 299 17.17 -0.07 2.46
CA THR A 299 18.29 -0.54 1.62
C THR A 299 19.39 -1.21 2.44
N ASN A 300 19.79 -0.61 3.57
CA ASN A 300 20.77 -1.20 4.48
C ASN A 300 20.28 -2.52 5.09
N ARG A 301 18.98 -2.64 5.39
CA ARG A 301 18.38 -3.90 5.87
C ARG A 301 18.46 -4.99 4.80
N TYR A 302 18.19 -4.68 3.53
CA TYR A 302 18.31 -5.66 2.43
C TYR A 302 19.76 -6.10 2.22
N LYS A 303 20.72 -5.18 2.32
CA LYS A 303 22.17 -5.47 2.32
C LYS A 303 22.64 -6.31 3.52
N GLY A 304 21.80 -6.52 4.54
CA GLY A 304 22.15 -7.26 5.76
C GLY A 304 22.75 -6.40 6.88
N PHE A 305 22.94 -5.09 6.65
CA PHE A 305 23.50 -4.14 7.60
C PHE A 305 22.44 -3.63 8.59
N ASN A 306 21.93 -4.56 9.42
CA ASN A 306 20.81 -4.32 10.32
C ASN A 306 21.08 -3.22 11.38
N ASN A 307 22.31 -3.06 11.84
CA ASN A 307 22.66 -2.00 12.80
C ASN A 307 22.59 -0.61 12.15
N GLN A 308 23.09 -0.48 10.92
CA GLN A 308 23.00 0.76 10.15
C GLN A 308 21.53 1.10 9.82
N ALA A 309 20.72 0.08 9.48
CA ALA A 309 19.29 0.25 9.28
C ALA A 309 18.58 0.80 10.54
N LEU A 310 18.89 0.26 11.73
CA LEU A 310 18.35 0.78 12.99
C LEU A 310 18.76 2.24 13.24
N LEU A 311 20.02 2.60 12.98
CA LEU A 311 20.51 3.97 13.16
C LEU A 311 19.67 4.97 12.34
N PHE A 312 19.48 4.70 11.05
CA PHE A 312 18.71 5.59 10.18
C PHE A 312 17.21 5.63 10.53
N ASN A 313 16.59 4.49 10.85
CA ASN A 313 15.18 4.46 11.25
C ASN A 313 14.95 5.13 12.61
N ASN A 314 15.86 5.00 13.58
CA ASN A 314 15.75 5.71 14.86
C ASN A 314 15.89 7.22 14.67
N LYS A 315 16.81 7.67 13.80
CA LYS A 315 16.92 9.09 13.43
C LYS A 315 15.62 9.60 12.80
N ALA A 316 15.04 8.85 11.86
CA ALA A 316 13.75 9.18 11.27
C ALA A 316 12.64 9.22 12.34
N LEU A 317 12.64 8.28 13.27
CA LEU A 317 11.63 8.15 14.32
C LEU A 317 11.65 9.36 15.25
N THR A 318 12.83 9.76 15.73
CA THR A 318 12.99 10.95 16.58
C THR A 318 12.47 12.21 15.88
N ILE A 319 12.74 12.37 14.57
CA ILE A 319 12.21 13.50 13.80
C ILE A 319 10.68 13.48 13.76
N LEU A 320 10.08 12.33 13.45
CA LEU A 320 8.63 12.21 13.32
C LEU A 320 7.91 12.35 14.65
N GLU A 321 8.43 11.76 15.74
CA GLU A 321 7.87 11.93 17.08
C GLU A 321 7.87 13.39 17.51
N LYS A 322 8.98 14.12 17.27
CA LYS A 322 9.09 15.54 17.61
C LYS A 322 8.19 16.44 16.74
N LYS A 323 8.05 16.15 15.45
CA LYS A 323 7.36 17.05 14.49
C LYS A 323 5.89 16.74 14.29
N LEU A 324 5.49 15.47 14.37
CA LEU A 324 4.13 15.00 14.10
C LEU A 324 3.47 14.36 15.32
N GLY A 325 4.25 14.09 16.38
CA GLY A 325 3.79 13.41 17.58
C GLY A 325 3.94 11.88 17.52
N PRO A 326 3.94 11.23 18.70
CA PRO A 326 4.15 9.78 18.81
C PRO A 326 2.96 8.96 18.29
N ARG A 327 1.80 9.57 18.10
CA ARG A 327 0.57 8.90 17.64
C ARG A 327 0.31 9.07 16.12
N HIS A 328 1.23 9.68 15.38
CA HIS A 328 1.04 9.90 13.95
C HIS A 328 1.22 8.61 13.13
N THR A 329 0.49 8.46 12.02
CA THR A 329 0.53 7.28 11.13
C THR A 329 1.93 6.97 10.62
N ARG A 330 2.69 8.00 10.19
CA ARG A 330 4.09 7.85 9.77
C ARG A 330 5.02 7.35 10.89
N THR A 331 4.77 7.73 12.15
CA THR A 331 5.49 7.19 13.31
C THR A 331 5.18 5.71 13.49
N SER A 332 3.90 5.31 13.34
CA SER A 332 3.50 3.90 13.35
C SER A 332 4.19 3.07 12.28
N SER A 333 4.39 3.61 11.06
CA SER A 333 5.13 2.93 10.00
C SER A 333 6.61 2.70 10.37
N LEU A 334 7.26 3.66 11.03
CA LEU A 334 8.64 3.49 11.50
C LEU A 334 8.77 2.46 12.61
N TYR A 335 7.83 2.42 13.56
CA TYR A 335 7.80 1.34 14.55
C TYR A 335 7.69 -0.04 13.86
N ASN A 336 6.88 -0.15 12.80
CA ASN A 336 6.80 -1.39 12.04
C ASN A 336 8.14 -1.75 11.37
N GLU A 337 8.82 -0.80 10.71
CA GLU A 337 10.13 -1.06 10.09
C GLU A 337 11.22 -1.45 11.11
N ILE A 338 11.24 -0.78 12.27
CA ILE A 338 12.16 -1.12 13.38
C ILE A 338 11.86 -2.53 13.90
N GLY A 339 10.59 -2.89 14.05
CA GLY A 339 10.17 -4.25 14.39
C GLY A 339 10.72 -5.29 13.40
N ILE A 340 10.58 -5.04 12.10
CA ILE A 340 11.12 -5.92 11.05
C ILE A 340 12.64 -6.10 11.19
N ILE A 341 13.39 -5.03 11.50
CA ILE A 341 14.85 -5.12 11.70
C ILE A 341 15.18 -5.97 12.93
N TYR A 342 14.48 -5.78 14.05
CA TYR A 342 14.70 -6.61 15.25
C TYR A 342 14.39 -8.09 15.01
N ASN A 343 13.34 -8.41 14.26
CA ASN A 343 13.05 -9.78 13.83
C ASN A 343 14.22 -10.37 13.00
N LYS A 344 14.77 -9.62 12.05
CA LYS A 344 15.93 -10.06 11.25
C LYS A 344 17.18 -10.33 12.10
N LYS A 345 17.33 -9.63 13.23
CA LYS A 345 18.39 -9.87 14.23
C LYS A 345 18.09 -11.03 15.19
N GLY A 346 16.94 -11.70 15.08
CA GLY A 346 16.51 -12.75 16.01
C GLY A 346 16.00 -12.23 17.36
N LEU A 347 15.86 -10.91 17.53
CA LEU A 347 15.44 -10.27 18.77
C LEU A 347 13.90 -10.15 18.83
N TYR A 348 13.23 -11.29 18.92
CA TYR A 348 11.77 -11.39 18.75
C TYR A 348 10.95 -10.60 19.79
N ASN A 349 11.43 -10.47 21.03
CA ASN A 349 10.73 -9.69 22.07
C ASN A 349 10.72 -8.19 21.76
N ARG A 350 11.87 -7.63 21.36
CA ARG A 350 11.94 -6.23 20.90
C ARG A 350 11.10 -6.03 19.64
N SER A 351 11.16 -6.97 18.69
CA SER A 351 10.32 -6.90 17.50
C SER A 351 8.82 -6.83 17.85
N LEU A 352 8.37 -7.65 18.80
CA LEU A 352 6.98 -7.69 19.24
C LEU A 352 6.56 -6.36 19.88
N GLU A 353 7.40 -5.77 20.75
CA GLU A 353 7.14 -4.47 21.39
C GLU A 353 6.87 -3.38 20.34
N TYR A 354 7.73 -3.28 19.32
CA TYR A 354 7.59 -2.28 18.26
C TYR A 354 6.35 -2.53 17.38
N PHE A 355 6.02 -3.78 17.07
CA PHE A 355 4.76 -4.08 16.36
C PHE A 355 3.52 -3.76 17.20
N GLN A 356 3.57 -3.92 18.53
CA GLN A 356 2.50 -3.54 19.43
C GLN A 356 2.34 -2.01 19.53
N LYS A 357 3.44 -1.24 19.59
CA LYS A 357 3.39 0.23 19.50
C LYS A 357 2.71 0.70 18.21
N SER A 358 3.12 0.12 17.08
CA SER A 358 2.50 0.41 15.77
C SER A 358 1.00 0.05 15.74
N LEU A 359 0.62 -1.12 16.28
CA LEU A 359 -0.77 -1.58 16.35
C LEU A 359 -1.64 -0.66 17.21
N LYS A 360 -1.15 -0.24 18.39
CA LYS A 360 -1.86 0.67 19.30
C LYS A 360 -2.25 1.98 18.62
N ILE A 361 -1.39 2.49 17.74
CA ILE A 361 -1.68 3.70 16.96
C ILE A 361 -2.75 3.40 15.90
N LYS A 362 -2.58 2.31 15.14
CA LYS A 362 -3.50 1.95 14.04
C LYS A 362 -4.92 1.66 14.53
N LEU A 363 -5.08 1.01 15.69
CA LEU A 363 -6.39 0.75 16.30
C LEU A 363 -7.15 2.03 16.69
N LYS A 364 -6.46 3.15 16.89
CA LYS A 364 -7.09 4.44 17.22
C LYS A 364 -7.47 5.26 15.98
N ILE A 365 -6.84 4.98 14.84
CA ILE A 365 -6.93 5.80 13.62
C ILE A 365 -7.83 5.14 12.58
N TYR A 366 -7.73 3.82 12.45
CA TYR A 366 -8.39 3.10 11.37
C TYR A 366 -9.58 2.29 11.89
N PRO A 367 -10.62 2.08 11.06
CA PRO A 367 -11.69 1.15 11.37
C PRO A 367 -11.16 -0.25 11.73
N GLU A 368 -11.83 -0.97 12.63
CA GLU A 368 -11.34 -2.23 13.21
C GLU A 368 -10.88 -3.26 12.16
N LYS A 369 -11.61 -3.34 11.03
CA LYS A 369 -11.35 -4.30 9.94
C LYS A 369 -10.36 -3.81 8.88
N HIS A 370 -9.75 -2.64 9.05
CA HIS A 370 -8.81 -2.05 8.09
C HIS A 370 -7.57 -2.94 7.86
N SER A 371 -7.06 -2.98 6.64
CA SER A 371 -5.96 -3.86 6.20
C SER A 371 -4.64 -3.57 6.93
N TYR A 372 -4.33 -2.31 7.23
CA TYR A 372 -3.17 -1.93 8.05
C TYR A 372 -3.15 -2.54 9.45
N ILE A 373 -4.31 -2.72 10.09
CA ILE A 373 -4.41 -3.44 11.38
C ILE A 373 -4.11 -4.92 11.15
N GLY A 374 -4.69 -5.52 10.11
CA GLY A 374 -4.41 -6.91 9.70
C GLY A 374 -2.92 -7.15 9.46
N SER A 375 -2.23 -6.24 8.78
CA SER A 375 -0.78 -6.34 8.54
C SER A 375 0.04 -6.37 9.85
N ASN A 376 -0.36 -5.59 10.86
CA ASN A 376 0.27 -5.65 12.19
C ASN A 376 -0.04 -6.96 12.91
N TYR A 377 -1.28 -7.45 12.86
CA TYR A 377 -1.62 -8.75 13.45
C TYR A 377 -0.79 -9.87 12.80
N ASN A 378 -0.55 -9.85 11.49
CA ASN A 378 0.32 -10.82 10.84
C ASN A 378 1.75 -10.77 11.39
N ASN A 379 2.31 -9.58 11.54
CA ASN A 379 3.67 -9.40 12.05
C ASN A 379 3.80 -9.87 13.51
N ILE A 380 2.79 -9.60 14.34
CA ILE A 380 2.71 -10.10 15.72
C ILE A 380 2.56 -11.62 15.74
N GLY A 381 1.70 -12.18 14.89
CA GLY A 381 1.52 -13.63 14.74
C GLY A 381 2.84 -14.33 14.37
N LEU A 382 3.61 -13.73 13.47
CA LEU A 382 4.94 -14.22 13.11
C LEU A 382 5.91 -14.22 14.29
N MET A 383 5.86 -13.20 15.16
CA MET A 383 6.73 -13.14 16.34
C MET A 383 6.38 -14.23 17.35
N HIS A 384 5.09 -14.46 17.61
CA HIS A 384 4.66 -15.58 18.44
C HIS A 384 5.08 -16.93 17.83
N GLN A 385 4.95 -17.09 16.51
CA GLN A 385 5.39 -18.32 15.84
C GLN A 385 6.90 -18.55 16.00
N LYS A 386 7.73 -17.51 15.85
CA LYS A 386 9.19 -17.59 16.05
C LYS A 386 9.60 -17.89 17.49
N ARG A 387 8.74 -17.54 18.46
CA ARG A 387 8.89 -17.88 19.89
C ARG A 387 8.36 -19.27 20.26
N GLY A 388 7.80 -20.02 19.32
CA GLY A 388 7.15 -21.31 19.59
C GLY A 388 5.74 -21.21 20.20
N GLU A 389 5.20 -19.99 20.34
CA GLU A 389 3.86 -19.73 20.89
C GLU A 389 2.78 -19.91 19.82
N TYR A 390 2.65 -21.15 19.33
CA TYR A 390 1.89 -21.45 18.13
C TYR A 390 0.39 -21.13 18.22
N ASP A 391 -0.25 -21.31 19.38
CA ASP A 391 -1.68 -20.99 19.52
C ASP A 391 -1.95 -19.48 19.48
N ARG A 392 -1.08 -18.68 20.11
CA ARG A 392 -1.14 -17.21 20.01
C ARG A 392 -0.90 -16.76 18.57
N ALA A 393 0.07 -17.35 17.88
CA ALA A 393 0.33 -17.07 16.47
C ALA A 393 -0.90 -17.32 15.60
N ILE A 394 -1.55 -18.47 15.74
CA ILE A 394 -2.78 -18.82 15.02
C ILE A 394 -3.90 -17.82 15.32
N THR A 395 -4.08 -17.40 16.57
CA THR A 395 -5.09 -16.39 16.95
C THR A 395 -4.86 -15.07 16.20
N PHE A 396 -3.62 -14.57 16.16
CA PHE A 396 -3.30 -13.33 15.43
C PHE A 396 -3.41 -13.48 13.92
N TYR A 397 -3.05 -14.65 13.35
CA TYR A 397 -3.27 -14.92 11.95
C TYR A 397 -4.77 -15.00 11.59
N LYS A 398 -5.62 -15.56 12.46
CA LYS A 398 -7.08 -15.54 12.27
C LYS A 398 -7.63 -14.11 12.31
N LYS A 399 -7.17 -13.26 13.24
CA LYS A 399 -7.52 -11.82 13.23
C LYS A 399 -7.11 -11.17 11.91
N THR A 400 -5.91 -11.47 11.40
CA THR A 400 -5.46 -10.99 10.09
C THR A 400 -6.40 -11.41 8.96
N LEU A 401 -6.85 -12.68 8.95
CA LEU A 401 -7.80 -13.16 7.94
C LEU A 401 -9.09 -12.35 7.94
N VAL A 402 -9.64 -12.01 9.11
CA VAL A 402 -10.85 -11.18 9.22
C VAL A 402 -10.65 -9.84 8.52
N ASN A 403 -9.55 -9.13 8.82
CA ASN A 403 -9.23 -7.85 8.19
C ASN A 403 -9.03 -7.99 6.67
N PHE A 404 -8.21 -8.95 6.22
CA PHE A 404 -7.90 -9.09 4.79
C PHE A 404 -9.06 -9.61 3.95
N ILE A 405 -9.90 -10.52 4.48
CA ILE A 405 -11.09 -10.98 3.77
C ILE A 405 -12.09 -9.83 3.61
N TYR A 406 -12.31 -9.05 4.68
CA TYR A 406 -13.23 -7.90 4.64
C TYR A 406 -12.78 -6.83 3.62
N THR A 407 -11.49 -6.54 3.57
CA THR A 407 -10.94 -5.44 2.76
C THR A 407 -10.62 -5.84 1.32
N LEU A 408 -9.94 -6.98 1.13
CA LEU A 408 -9.38 -7.40 -0.15
C LEU A 408 -10.20 -8.50 -0.83
N GLY A 409 -11.10 -9.16 -0.08
CA GLY A 409 -11.86 -10.32 -0.52
C GLY A 409 -11.14 -11.66 -0.28
N GLU A 410 -11.90 -12.75 -0.26
CA GLU A 410 -11.41 -14.11 0.06
C GLU A 410 -10.37 -14.62 -0.94
N ASN A 411 -10.50 -14.22 -2.20
CA ASN A 411 -9.63 -14.66 -3.29
C ASN A 411 -8.43 -13.72 -3.49
N HIS A 412 -7.95 -13.02 -2.47
CA HIS A 412 -6.77 -12.16 -2.59
C HIS A 412 -5.48 -12.89 -2.16
N ASN A 413 -4.35 -12.66 -2.83
CA ASN A 413 -3.09 -13.37 -2.50
C ASN A 413 -2.62 -13.09 -1.05
N ALA A 414 -2.93 -11.91 -0.50
CA ALA A 414 -2.66 -11.63 0.91
C ALA A 414 -3.38 -12.61 1.86
N VAL A 415 -4.60 -13.07 1.53
CA VAL A 415 -5.34 -14.09 2.30
C VAL A 415 -4.65 -15.45 2.18
N ALA A 416 -4.22 -15.82 0.97
CA ALA A 416 -3.47 -17.05 0.74
C ALA A 416 -2.18 -17.12 1.58
N ARG A 417 -1.45 -16.01 1.68
CA ARG A 417 -0.25 -15.90 2.53
C ARG A 417 -0.57 -16.19 4.00
N ILE A 418 -1.70 -15.70 4.51
CA ILE A 418 -2.09 -15.96 5.91
C ILE A 418 -2.49 -17.41 6.12
N TYR A 419 -3.23 -18.01 5.19
CA TYR A 419 -3.49 -19.46 5.23
C TYR A 419 -2.20 -20.28 5.23
N ASN A 420 -1.20 -19.89 4.43
CA ASN A 420 0.11 -20.53 4.44
C ASN A 420 0.83 -20.36 5.79
N ASN A 421 0.76 -19.18 6.42
CA ASN A 421 1.33 -18.96 7.76
C ASN A 421 0.65 -19.82 8.84
N ILE A 422 -0.68 -19.95 8.77
CA ILE A 422 -1.45 -20.84 9.66
C ILE A 422 -1.06 -22.31 9.42
N ALA A 423 -0.94 -22.72 8.16
CA ALA A 423 -0.51 -24.07 7.79
C ALA A 423 0.89 -24.40 8.31
N ASN A 424 1.88 -23.51 8.07
CA ASN A 424 3.23 -23.60 8.62
C ASN A 424 3.21 -23.76 10.15
N THR A 425 2.31 -23.03 10.83
CA THR A 425 2.19 -23.07 12.29
C THR A 425 1.60 -24.40 12.77
N TYR A 426 0.57 -24.93 12.10
CA TYR A 426 0.04 -26.27 12.40
C TYR A 426 1.04 -27.38 12.09
N GLN A 427 1.84 -27.25 11.03
CA GLN A 427 2.93 -28.16 10.70
C GLN A 427 3.99 -28.17 11.80
N ALA A 428 4.38 -27.01 12.33
CA ALA A 428 5.28 -26.92 13.49
C ALA A 428 4.68 -27.56 14.75
N LYS A 429 3.35 -27.52 14.91
CA LYS A 429 2.61 -28.27 15.95
C LYS A 429 2.43 -29.76 15.63
N LYS A 430 2.99 -30.27 14.52
CA LYS A 430 2.81 -31.64 14.02
C LYS A 430 1.35 -32.03 13.75
N LYS A 431 0.45 -31.05 13.57
CA LYS A 431 -0.97 -31.26 13.20
C LYS A 431 -1.13 -31.25 11.67
N TYR A 432 -0.57 -32.26 11.02
CA TYR A 432 -0.38 -32.30 9.58
C TYR A 432 -1.67 -32.28 8.75
N SER A 433 -2.73 -32.98 9.19
CA SER A 433 -4.03 -32.99 8.49
C SER A 433 -4.66 -31.59 8.43
N ILE A 434 -4.53 -30.81 9.50
CA ILE A 434 -5.02 -29.42 9.56
C ILE A 434 -4.14 -28.52 8.68
N ALA A 435 -2.81 -28.70 8.73
CA ALA A 435 -1.89 -27.94 7.88
C ALA A 435 -2.19 -28.13 6.39
N LEU A 436 -2.42 -29.37 5.94
CA LEU A 436 -2.80 -29.68 4.56
C LEU A 436 -4.06 -28.94 4.12
N LYS A 437 -5.11 -28.91 4.95
CA LYS A 437 -6.35 -28.16 4.64
C LYS A 437 -6.07 -26.68 4.38
N TYR A 438 -5.20 -26.05 5.18
CA TYR A 438 -4.86 -24.64 5.00
C TYR A 438 -3.92 -24.40 3.81
N TYR A 439 -2.95 -25.29 3.55
CA TYR A 439 -2.14 -25.21 2.32
C TYR A 439 -2.98 -25.35 1.06
N GLN A 440 -3.96 -26.26 1.05
CA GLN A 440 -4.88 -26.41 -0.07
C GLN A 440 -5.73 -25.15 -0.31
N LYS A 441 -6.22 -24.50 0.75
CA LYS A 441 -6.91 -23.19 0.65
C LYS A 441 -5.98 -22.13 0.05
N ALA A 442 -4.76 -22.00 0.55
CA ALA A 442 -3.78 -21.06 0.02
C ALA A 442 -3.45 -21.33 -1.46
N LEU A 443 -3.25 -22.60 -1.82
CA LEU A 443 -2.95 -23.04 -3.17
C LEU A 443 -4.08 -22.71 -4.15
N LYS A 444 -5.34 -22.98 -3.78
CA LYS A 444 -6.51 -22.66 -4.60
C LYS A 444 -6.57 -21.17 -4.93
N ILE A 445 -6.37 -20.31 -3.93
CA ILE A 445 -6.36 -18.85 -4.12
C ILE A 445 -5.20 -18.43 -5.02
N ARG A 446 -3.98 -18.92 -4.77
CA ARG A 446 -2.79 -18.59 -5.57
C ARG A 446 -2.96 -18.95 -7.04
N ILE A 447 -3.41 -20.17 -7.34
CA ILE A 447 -3.66 -20.61 -8.73
C ILE A 447 -4.65 -19.68 -9.44
N ASN A 448 -5.70 -19.24 -8.75
CA ASN A 448 -6.73 -18.38 -9.31
C ASN A 448 -6.31 -16.90 -9.47
N THR A 449 -5.33 -16.43 -8.68
CA THR A 449 -4.97 -15.01 -8.61
C THR A 449 -3.74 -14.64 -9.41
N ILE A 450 -2.66 -15.39 -9.23
CA ILE A 450 -1.34 -15.10 -9.80
C ILE A 450 -0.98 -16.06 -10.95
N GLY A 451 -1.94 -16.90 -11.36
CA GLY A 451 -1.80 -17.90 -12.42
C GLY A 451 -1.05 -19.16 -11.97
N LYS A 452 -0.86 -20.11 -12.88
CA LYS A 452 -0.32 -21.45 -12.55
C LYS A 452 1.20 -21.50 -12.33
N TYR A 453 1.94 -20.46 -12.71
CA TYR A 453 3.41 -20.46 -12.75
C TYR A 453 3.99 -19.29 -11.95
N HIS A 454 3.98 -19.42 -10.63
CA HIS A 454 4.53 -18.43 -9.71
C HIS A 454 5.30 -19.13 -8.57
N SER A 455 6.39 -18.53 -8.09
CA SER A 455 7.27 -19.11 -7.05
C SER A 455 6.52 -19.43 -5.75
N GLU A 456 5.54 -18.61 -5.36
CA GLU A 456 4.69 -18.90 -4.19
C GLU A 456 3.90 -20.22 -4.31
N ILE A 457 3.53 -20.64 -5.52
CA ILE A 457 2.80 -21.90 -5.76
C ILE A 457 3.73 -23.10 -5.59
N SER A 458 4.94 -23.02 -6.14
CA SER A 458 5.94 -24.08 -5.97
C SER A 458 6.32 -24.24 -4.50
N TYR A 459 6.42 -23.16 -3.73
CA TYR A 459 6.61 -23.24 -2.28
C TYR A 459 5.47 -23.98 -1.57
N THR A 460 4.21 -23.68 -1.88
CA THR A 460 3.09 -24.43 -1.28
C THR A 460 3.10 -25.90 -1.70
N TYR A 461 3.46 -26.22 -2.93
CA TYR A 461 3.61 -27.61 -3.36
C TYR A 461 4.75 -28.33 -2.62
N LEU A 462 5.88 -27.65 -2.38
CA LEU A 462 6.96 -28.22 -1.56
C LEU A 462 6.48 -28.53 -0.14
N GLU A 463 5.73 -27.63 0.51
CA GLU A 463 5.24 -27.88 1.87
C GLU A 463 4.19 -28.99 1.93
N ILE A 464 3.28 -29.06 0.96
CA ILE A 464 2.33 -30.18 0.85
C ILE A 464 3.10 -31.50 0.65
N GLY A 465 4.09 -31.51 -0.26
CA GLY A 465 4.95 -32.67 -0.50
C GLY A 465 5.75 -33.09 0.74
N ASN A 466 6.24 -32.13 1.53
CA ASN A 466 6.92 -32.39 2.80
C ASN A 466 6.02 -33.12 3.80
N ILE A 467 4.75 -32.70 3.91
CA ILE A 467 3.78 -33.38 4.78
C ILE A 467 3.52 -34.81 4.31
N HIS A 468 3.24 -35.01 3.02
CA HIS A 468 3.02 -36.36 2.47
C HIS A 468 4.25 -37.26 2.65
N LYS A 469 5.46 -36.71 2.52
CA LYS A 469 6.70 -37.44 2.82
C LYS A 469 6.78 -37.88 4.28
N ILE A 470 6.45 -36.98 5.22
CA ILE A 470 6.41 -37.31 6.66
C ILE A 470 5.40 -38.44 6.94
N ASN A 471 4.26 -38.42 6.27
CA ASN A 471 3.25 -39.49 6.34
C ASN A 471 3.63 -40.77 5.57
N LYS A 472 4.83 -40.83 4.98
CA LYS A 472 5.31 -41.94 4.13
C LYS A 472 4.49 -42.18 2.84
N GLU A 473 3.71 -41.18 2.42
CA GLU A 473 2.95 -41.18 1.18
C GLU A 473 3.85 -40.74 0.01
N TYR A 474 4.91 -41.51 -0.26
CA TYR A 474 6.03 -41.07 -1.09
C TYR A 474 5.67 -40.77 -2.55
N ASN A 475 4.71 -41.49 -3.14
CA ASN A 475 4.27 -41.25 -4.52
C ASN A 475 3.54 -39.90 -4.64
N ILE A 476 2.73 -39.55 -3.63
CA ILE A 476 2.03 -38.26 -3.57
C ILE A 476 3.04 -37.13 -3.37
N ALA A 477 4.00 -37.31 -2.45
CA ALA A 477 5.08 -36.35 -2.23
C ALA A 477 5.90 -36.10 -3.51
N LEU A 478 6.27 -37.17 -4.23
CA LEU A 478 7.00 -37.09 -5.50
C LEU A 478 6.26 -36.24 -6.53
N ALA A 479 4.95 -36.49 -6.70
CA ALA A 479 4.13 -35.73 -7.64
C ALA A 479 4.09 -34.22 -7.31
N TYR A 480 3.99 -33.86 -6.02
CA TYR A 480 4.03 -32.46 -5.59
C TYR A 480 5.39 -31.81 -5.78
N TYR A 481 6.48 -32.51 -5.46
CA TYR A 481 7.83 -32.01 -5.70
C TYR A 481 8.13 -31.82 -7.20
N GLN A 482 7.63 -32.71 -8.06
CA GLN A 482 7.73 -32.55 -9.52
C GLN A 482 6.94 -31.33 -10.03
N LYS A 483 5.73 -31.09 -9.49
CA LYS A 483 4.97 -29.87 -9.80
C LYS A 483 5.73 -28.60 -9.39
N ALA A 484 6.33 -28.59 -8.20
CA ALA A 484 7.16 -27.48 -7.74
C ALA A 484 8.39 -27.25 -8.65
N LEU A 485 9.09 -28.34 -9.02
CA LEU A 485 10.27 -28.27 -9.88
C LEU A 485 9.94 -27.69 -11.27
N LYS A 486 8.82 -28.14 -11.86
CA LYS A 486 8.34 -27.64 -13.16
C LYS A 486 8.11 -26.14 -13.13
N ILE A 487 7.51 -25.62 -12.04
CA ILE A 487 7.28 -24.19 -11.87
C ILE A 487 8.60 -23.44 -11.69
N HIS A 488 9.49 -23.90 -10.80
CA HIS A 488 10.79 -23.24 -10.58
C HIS A 488 11.63 -23.15 -11.85
N LYS A 489 11.73 -24.23 -12.64
CA LYS A 489 12.41 -24.22 -13.94
C LYS A 489 11.84 -23.17 -14.89
N ARG A 490 10.52 -23.07 -14.98
CA ARG A 490 9.86 -22.13 -15.87
C ARG A 490 10.00 -20.68 -15.43
N VAL A 491 9.95 -20.42 -14.12
CA VAL A 491 9.94 -19.06 -13.57
C VAL A 491 11.35 -18.49 -13.42
N SER A 492 12.32 -19.33 -13.05
CA SER A 492 13.64 -18.88 -12.60
C SER A 492 14.81 -19.37 -13.45
N GLY A 493 14.54 -20.10 -14.54
CA GLY A 493 15.59 -20.75 -15.33
C GLY A 493 16.17 -21.97 -14.61
N GLU A 494 17.10 -22.68 -15.24
CA GLU A 494 17.61 -23.97 -14.73
C GLU A 494 18.63 -23.86 -13.58
N ASP A 495 19.31 -22.71 -13.46
CA ASP A 495 20.41 -22.48 -12.51
C ASP A 495 20.01 -21.63 -11.29
N SER A 496 18.73 -21.70 -10.89
CA SER A 496 18.22 -20.90 -9.77
C SER A 496 18.33 -21.60 -8.43
N TYR A 497 18.59 -20.83 -7.36
CA TYR A 497 18.65 -21.35 -5.99
C TYR A 497 17.34 -22.06 -5.55
N TYR A 498 16.18 -21.68 -6.11
CA TYR A 498 14.89 -22.31 -5.84
C TYR A 498 14.83 -23.76 -6.33
N ILE A 499 15.54 -24.07 -7.42
CA ILE A 499 15.63 -25.43 -7.96
C ILE A 499 16.43 -26.32 -7.02
N CYS A 500 17.52 -25.80 -6.43
CA CYS A 500 18.33 -26.53 -5.48
C CYS A 500 17.52 -27.02 -4.27
N ASP A 501 16.64 -26.17 -3.73
CA ASP A 501 15.77 -26.55 -2.61
C ASP A 501 14.80 -27.67 -3.00
N THR A 502 14.34 -27.66 -4.26
CA THR A 502 13.47 -28.72 -4.80
C THR A 502 14.23 -30.02 -5.05
N TYR A 503 15.46 -29.94 -5.59
CA TYR A 503 16.33 -31.11 -5.74
C TYR A 503 16.71 -31.73 -4.39
N ASN A 504 17.00 -30.90 -3.38
CA ASN A 504 17.26 -31.39 -2.03
C ASN A 504 16.02 -32.08 -1.42
N ALA A 505 14.81 -31.57 -1.69
CA ALA A 505 13.57 -32.21 -1.25
C ALA A 505 13.32 -33.55 -1.94
N LEU A 506 13.51 -33.62 -3.27
CA LEU A 506 13.43 -34.86 -4.06
C LEU A 506 14.49 -35.87 -3.63
N ALA A 507 15.74 -35.44 -3.42
CA ALA A 507 16.81 -36.30 -2.96
C ALA A 507 16.53 -36.87 -1.57
N SER A 508 16.04 -36.03 -0.66
CA SER A 508 15.58 -36.49 0.66
C SER A 508 14.46 -37.52 0.53
N LEU A 509 13.52 -37.37 -0.40
CA LEU A 509 12.49 -38.37 -0.65
C LEU A 509 13.07 -39.70 -1.15
N PHE A 510 13.96 -39.67 -2.14
CA PHE A 510 14.61 -40.89 -2.64
C PHE A 510 15.49 -41.57 -1.59
N PHE A 511 16.13 -40.78 -0.72
CA PHE A 511 16.88 -41.30 0.42
C PHE A 511 15.97 -42.09 1.38
N GLU A 512 14.80 -41.56 1.75
CA GLU A 512 13.81 -42.27 2.58
C GLU A 512 13.26 -43.54 1.89
N LYS A 513 13.18 -43.54 0.55
CA LYS A 513 12.85 -44.71 -0.26
C LYS A 513 14.02 -45.71 -0.42
N LYS A 514 15.19 -45.43 0.16
CA LYS A 514 16.44 -46.19 -0.01
C LYS A 514 16.98 -46.23 -1.45
N GLU A 515 16.52 -45.32 -2.32
CA GLU A 515 17.00 -45.17 -3.69
C GLU A 515 18.21 -44.21 -3.73
N TYR A 516 19.31 -44.62 -3.08
CA TYR A 516 20.45 -43.74 -2.79
C TYR A 516 21.15 -43.19 -4.02
N HIS A 517 21.27 -43.95 -5.11
CA HIS A 517 21.88 -43.46 -6.35
C HIS A 517 21.09 -42.31 -6.99
N LYS A 518 19.74 -42.37 -6.99
CA LYS A 518 18.89 -41.27 -7.47
C LYS A 518 18.99 -40.05 -6.57
N ALA A 519 19.03 -40.26 -5.25
CA ALA A 519 19.28 -39.18 -4.30
C ALA A 519 20.62 -38.49 -4.56
N LEU A 520 21.67 -39.28 -4.81
CA LEU A 520 23.01 -38.78 -5.10
C LEU A 520 23.05 -37.93 -6.38
N GLU A 521 22.40 -38.38 -7.46
CA GLU A 521 22.34 -37.65 -8.73
C GLU A 521 21.72 -36.25 -8.54
N LEU A 522 20.60 -36.18 -7.82
CA LEU A 522 19.91 -34.91 -7.55
C LEU A 522 20.72 -33.98 -6.66
N LEU A 523 21.38 -34.52 -5.64
CA LEU A 523 22.24 -33.72 -4.76
C LEU A 523 23.48 -33.19 -5.50
N LYS A 524 24.04 -33.96 -6.45
CA LYS A 524 25.12 -33.48 -7.34
C LYS A 524 24.66 -32.31 -8.20
N LYS A 525 23.45 -32.37 -8.77
CA LYS A 525 22.85 -31.23 -9.50
C LYS A 525 22.65 -30.02 -8.57
N SER A 526 22.10 -30.25 -7.38
CA SER A 526 21.84 -29.21 -6.38
C SER A 526 23.12 -28.49 -5.93
N ILE A 527 24.20 -29.23 -5.61
CA ILE A 527 25.45 -28.61 -5.14
C ILE A 527 26.12 -27.79 -6.25
N LYS A 528 26.08 -28.26 -7.50
CA LYS A 528 26.64 -27.51 -8.65
C LYS A 528 26.00 -26.14 -8.76
N ILE A 529 24.67 -26.08 -8.73
CA ILE A 529 23.94 -24.81 -8.79
C ILE A 529 24.22 -23.99 -7.52
N ARG A 530 24.24 -24.62 -6.34
CA ARG A 530 24.46 -23.93 -5.05
C ARG A 530 25.82 -23.21 -5.00
N LEU A 531 26.88 -23.84 -5.51
CA LEU A 531 28.20 -23.22 -5.57
C LEU A 531 28.21 -21.98 -6.46
N VAL A 532 27.47 -22.00 -7.56
CA VAL A 532 27.32 -20.83 -8.45
C VAL A 532 26.49 -19.72 -7.78
N THR A 533 25.39 -20.07 -7.10
CA THR A 533 24.47 -19.06 -6.54
C THR A 533 24.92 -18.48 -5.21
N ASP A 534 25.52 -19.30 -4.35
CA ASP A 534 25.81 -18.97 -2.95
C ASP A 534 27.32 -18.95 -2.65
N GLY A 535 28.16 -19.46 -3.55
CA GLY A 535 29.58 -19.65 -3.31
C GLY A 535 29.90 -20.83 -2.39
N GLU A 536 31.20 -20.99 -2.13
CA GLU A 536 31.73 -22.08 -1.30
C GLU A 536 31.44 -21.86 0.19
N HIS A 537 31.46 -20.61 0.65
CA HIS A 537 31.26 -20.24 2.06
C HIS A 537 29.84 -19.74 2.33
N HIS A 538 28.89 -20.67 2.35
CA HIS A 538 27.51 -20.35 2.68
C HIS A 538 26.81 -21.47 3.46
N PRO A 539 25.96 -21.17 4.47
CA PRO A 539 25.25 -22.19 5.24
C PRO A 539 24.36 -23.12 4.40
N ARG A 540 23.80 -22.65 3.28
CA ARG A 540 23.03 -23.51 2.36
C ARG A 540 23.93 -24.44 1.54
N THR A 541 25.15 -24.01 1.20
CA THR A 541 26.19 -24.83 0.57
C THR A 541 26.61 -25.92 1.55
N ALA A 542 26.89 -25.56 2.80
CA ALA A 542 27.20 -26.51 3.87
C ALA A 542 26.11 -27.58 4.06
N LYS A 543 24.83 -27.17 4.08
CA LYS A 543 23.70 -28.10 4.17
C LYS A 543 23.65 -29.08 2.99
N SER A 544 23.94 -28.61 1.78
CA SER A 544 23.90 -29.45 0.57
C SER A 544 25.05 -30.47 0.58
N TYR A 545 26.25 -30.08 1.01
CA TYR A 545 27.36 -31.01 1.24
C TYR A 545 27.07 -32.04 2.33
N ASN A 546 26.46 -31.64 3.43
CA ASN A 546 26.06 -32.56 4.50
C ASN A 546 25.07 -33.61 3.99
N GLN A 547 24.10 -33.21 3.14
CA GLN A 547 23.19 -34.16 2.49
C GLN A 547 23.94 -35.13 1.57
N LEU A 548 24.89 -34.65 0.75
CA LEU A 548 25.74 -35.52 -0.09
C LEU A 548 26.52 -36.54 0.75
N ALA A 549 27.16 -36.07 1.81
CA ALA A 549 27.95 -36.91 2.70
C ALA A 549 27.11 -38.05 3.32
N LYS A 550 25.88 -37.74 3.75
CA LYS A 550 24.94 -38.75 4.26
C LYS A 550 24.59 -39.83 3.23
N VAL A 551 24.41 -39.45 1.96
CA VAL A 551 24.13 -40.43 0.90
C VAL A 551 25.35 -41.31 0.61
N TYR A 552 26.54 -40.72 0.49
CA TYR A 552 27.77 -41.50 0.31
C TYR A 552 28.04 -42.46 1.47
N ALA A 553 27.75 -42.05 2.70
CA ALA A 553 27.87 -42.92 3.87
C ALA A 553 26.92 -44.13 3.78
N LYS A 554 25.71 -43.97 3.24
CA LYS A 554 24.77 -45.09 2.99
C LYS A 554 25.16 -45.98 1.81
N LEU A 555 25.95 -45.46 0.88
CA LEU A 555 26.56 -46.23 -0.22
C LEU A 555 27.89 -46.89 0.18
N ASN A 556 28.29 -46.82 1.46
CA ASN A 556 29.59 -47.28 1.97
C ASN A 556 30.81 -46.61 1.33
N GLU A 557 30.63 -45.45 0.69
CA GLU A 557 31.72 -44.65 0.11
C GLU A 557 32.31 -43.69 1.16
N HIS A 558 32.83 -44.24 2.27
CA HIS A 558 33.20 -43.50 3.47
C HIS A 558 34.22 -42.38 3.23
N LYS A 559 35.22 -42.61 2.36
CA LYS A 559 36.22 -41.57 2.00
C LYS A 559 35.56 -40.33 1.39
N LYS A 560 34.60 -40.51 0.47
CA LYS A 560 33.85 -39.40 -0.14
C LYS A 560 32.90 -38.76 0.86
N ALA A 561 32.28 -39.55 1.74
CA ALA A 561 31.43 -39.01 2.80
C ALA A 561 32.22 -38.05 3.72
N ILE A 562 33.40 -38.47 4.19
CA ILE A 562 34.28 -37.65 5.03
C ILE A 562 34.69 -36.37 4.29
N ALA A 563 35.10 -36.47 3.03
CA ALA A 563 35.46 -35.31 2.22
C ALA A 563 34.32 -34.28 2.13
N HIS A 564 33.09 -34.74 1.89
CA HIS A 564 31.92 -33.85 1.83
C HIS A 564 31.51 -33.31 3.21
N TYR A 565 31.70 -34.04 4.31
CA TYR A 565 31.55 -33.47 5.65
C TYR A 565 32.57 -32.36 5.91
N ASN A 566 33.83 -32.53 5.48
CA ASN A 566 34.85 -31.49 5.59
C ASN A 566 34.51 -30.26 4.73
N HIS A 567 33.98 -30.45 3.52
CA HIS A 567 33.46 -29.34 2.72
C HIS A 567 32.28 -28.65 3.42
N ALA A 568 31.39 -29.40 4.07
CA ALA A 568 30.29 -28.81 4.84
C ALA A 568 30.80 -27.96 6.02
N ILE A 569 31.83 -28.43 6.73
CA ILE A 569 32.47 -27.68 7.81
C ILE A 569 33.10 -26.40 7.25
N THR A 570 33.85 -26.49 6.17
CA THR A 570 34.53 -25.36 5.52
C THR A 570 33.53 -24.32 5.02
N ALA A 571 32.46 -24.77 4.37
CA ALA A 571 31.38 -23.91 3.89
C ALA A 571 30.63 -23.18 5.02
N ASN A 572 30.68 -23.70 6.25
CA ASN A 572 30.03 -23.10 7.41
C ASN A 572 30.97 -22.19 8.23
N LYS A 573 32.25 -22.12 7.85
CA LYS A 573 33.22 -21.16 8.39
C LYS A 573 33.21 -19.90 7.53
N ASN A 574 33.18 -18.73 8.16
CA ASN A 574 33.37 -17.46 7.44
C ASN A 574 34.79 -17.45 6.85
N PRO A 575 34.97 -17.02 5.58
CA PRO A 575 36.28 -16.65 5.12
C PRO A 575 36.73 -15.45 5.97
N SER A 576 37.87 -15.62 6.63
CA SER A 576 38.54 -14.61 7.46
C SER A 576 38.85 -13.34 6.69
#